data_AF-A0A2N7S2X9-F1
#
_entry.id   AF-A0A2N7S2X9-F1
#
_cell.length_a   1.000
_cell.length_b   1.000
_cell.length_c   1.000
_cell.angle_alpha   90.00
_cell.angle_beta   90.00
_cell.angle_gamma   90.00
#
_symmetry.space_group_name_H-M   'P 1'
#
loop_
_entity.id
_entity.type
_entity.pdbx_description
1 polymer ?
#
loop_
_entity_poly.entity_id
_entity_poly.type
_entity_poly.pdbx_seq_one_letter_code
_entity_poly.pdbx_strand_id
1 'polypeptide(L)'
;MITLASASNANIASHLVANFLVLWEPFFVFGWLYLRWERAFGWLPAIALTGLGFTIQHLGSVPLAAAAGFGVFAIMFAVVFALVRNLVVLWPLFYPVASGIGTLQAGFVMGWDDAGISAILLVLQLLIFWWVATKPRSLRAA
;
A
#
# COMPACT_ATOMS: atom_id res chain seq x y z
N MET A 1 16.23 4.28 4.74
CA MET A 1 15.36 5.47 4.84
C MET A 1 16.15 6.74 5.12
N ILE A 2 16.82 6.88 6.28
CA ILE A 2 17.54 8.12 6.66
C ILE A 2 18.55 8.57 5.59
N THR A 3 19.42 7.65 5.13
CA THR A 3 20.40 7.95 4.08
C THR A 3 19.76 8.37 2.76
N LEU A 4 18.67 7.71 2.35
CA LEU A 4 17.90 8.06 1.15
C LEU A 4 17.27 9.44 1.29
N ALA A 5 16.62 9.73 2.42
CA ALA A 5 16.00 11.03 2.68
C ALA A 5 17.04 12.16 2.64
N SER A 6 18.22 11.95 3.24
CA SER A 6 19.31 12.93 3.19
C SER A 6 19.83 13.14 1.76
N ALA A 7 19.99 12.06 0.98
CA ALA A 7 20.45 12.15 -0.41
C ALA A 7 19.44 12.85 -1.32
N SER A 8 18.15 12.70 -1.05
CA SER A 8 17.05 13.34 -1.78
C SER A 8 16.65 14.70 -1.23
N ASN A 9 17.37 15.24 -0.25
CA ASN A 9 17.04 16.49 0.47
C ASN A 9 15.58 16.52 0.99
N ALA A 10 15.07 15.37 1.39
CA ALA A 10 13.70 15.18 1.85
C ALA A 10 13.57 15.45 3.36
N ASN A 11 12.50 16.15 3.75
CA ASN A 11 12.10 16.17 5.15
C ASN A 11 11.51 14.80 5.52
N ILE A 12 12.26 14.03 6.32
CA ILE A 12 11.87 12.65 6.65
C ILE A 12 10.52 12.58 7.39
N ALA A 13 10.18 13.59 8.19
CA ALA A 13 8.95 13.59 8.96
C ALA A 13 7.73 13.77 8.05
N SER A 14 7.71 14.82 7.22
CA SER A 14 6.60 15.04 6.28
C SER A 14 6.46 13.88 5.32
N HIS A 15 7.58 13.33 4.85
CA HIS A 15 7.60 12.23 3.92
C HIS A 15 7.01 10.95 4.51
N LEU A 16 7.40 10.58 5.74
CA LEU A 16 6.83 9.42 6.42
C LEU A 16 5.35 9.65 6.78
N VAL A 17 4.96 10.85 7.19
CA VAL A 17 3.56 11.17 7.49
C VAL A 17 2.69 11.05 6.23
N ALA A 18 3.11 11.60 5.10
CA ALA A 18 2.38 11.46 3.84
C ALA A 18 2.17 9.98 3.48
N ASN A 19 3.24 9.18 3.45
CA ASN A 19 3.14 7.75 3.15
C ASN A 19 2.34 6.95 4.20
N PHE A 20 2.38 7.37 5.48
CA PHE A 20 1.56 6.77 6.53
C PHE A 20 0.06 6.98 6.30
N LEU A 21 -0.33 8.13 5.80
CA LEU A 21 -1.73 8.49 5.56
C LEU A 21 -2.31 7.83 4.31
N VAL A 22 -1.48 7.21 3.46
CA VAL A 22 -1.89 6.50 2.24
C VAL A 22 -2.38 5.08 2.58
N LEU A 23 -3.52 4.98 3.29
CA LEU A 23 -4.14 3.70 3.66
C LEU A 23 -4.73 2.93 2.46
N TRP A 24 -5.12 3.63 1.40
CA TRP A 24 -5.81 3.02 0.26
C TRP A 24 -4.99 1.88 -0.34
N GLU A 25 -3.67 2.04 -0.41
CA GLU A 25 -2.78 1.10 -1.09
C GLU A 25 -2.67 -0.24 -0.35
N PRO A 26 -2.28 -0.32 0.94
CA PRO A 26 -2.27 -1.60 1.65
C PRO A 26 -3.68 -2.21 1.73
N PHE A 27 -4.72 -1.38 1.83
CA PHE A 27 -6.10 -1.87 1.81
C PHE A 27 -6.47 -2.50 0.47
N PHE A 28 -6.12 -1.88 -0.65
CA PHE A 28 -6.36 -2.43 -1.98
C PHE A 28 -5.54 -3.71 -2.22
N VAL A 29 -4.23 -3.67 -1.92
CA VAL A 29 -3.31 -4.77 -2.21
C VAL A 29 -3.64 -6.00 -1.36
N PHE A 30 -3.81 -5.86 -0.04
CA PHE A 30 -3.98 -7.02 0.85
C PHE A 30 -5.44 -7.25 1.24
N GLY A 31 -6.26 -6.20 1.30
CA GLY A 31 -7.70 -6.32 1.58
C GLY A 31 -8.54 -6.69 0.36
N TRP A 32 -8.02 -6.57 -0.86
CA TRP A 32 -8.73 -6.96 -2.07
C TRP A 32 -7.89 -7.83 -3.02
N LEU A 33 -6.76 -7.35 -3.54
CA LEU A 33 -6.01 -8.02 -4.60
C LEU A 33 -5.50 -9.41 -4.16
N TYR A 34 -4.76 -9.47 -3.05
CA TYR A 34 -4.25 -10.72 -2.48
C TYR A 34 -5.38 -11.72 -2.21
N LEU A 35 -6.46 -11.29 -1.55
CA LEU A 35 -7.58 -12.16 -1.21
C LEU A 35 -8.32 -12.68 -2.46
N ARG A 36 -8.31 -11.93 -3.56
CA ARG A 36 -8.86 -12.38 -4.84
C ARG A 36 -8.00 -13.46 -5.48
N TRP A 37 -6.68 -13.28 -5.50
CA TRP A 37 -5.76 -14.30 -5.97
C TRP A 37 -5.78 -15.55 -5.11
N GLU A 38 -5.85 -15.40 -3.79
CA GLU A 38 -5.95 -16.52 -2.88
C GLU A 38 -7.23 -17.33 -3.12
N ARG A 39 -8.36 -16.64 -3.30
CA ARG A 39 -9.62 -17.33 -3.60
C ARG A 39 -9.57 -18.11 -4.91
N ALA A 40 -8.86 -17.62 -5.92
CA ALA A 40 -8.80 -18.23 -7.24
C ALA A 40 -7.74 -19.33 -7.36
N PHE A 41 -6.58 -19.16 -6.72
CA PHE A 41 -5.38 -19.97 -6.96
C PHE A 41 -4.73 -20.52 -5.67
N GLY A 42 -5.25 -20.18 -4.49
CA GLY A 42 -4.66 -20.54 -3.20
C GLY A 42 -3.60 -19.54 -2.73
N TRP A 43 -3.20 -19.67 -1.46
CA TRP A 43 -2.37 -18.68 -0.75
C TRP A 43 -0.97 -18.51 -1.35
N LEU A 44 -0.36 -19.60 -1.83
CA LEU A 44 1.02 -19.57 -2.33
C LEU A 44 1.12 -18.85 -3.70
N PRO A 45 0.30 -19.18 -4.71
CA PRO A 45 0.25 -18.38 -5.94
C PRO A 45 -0.16 -16.92 -5.69
N ALA A 46 -1.02 -16.65 -4.70
CA ALA A 46 -1.44 -15.29 -4.37
C ALA A 46 -0.27 -14.38 -3.99
N ILE A 47 0.78 -14.90 -3.33
CA ILE A 47 1.98 -14.14 -2.99
C ILE A 47 2.69 -13.66 -4.26
N ALA A 48 2.97 -14.58 -5.19
CA ALA A 48 3.64 -14.26 -6.44
C ALA A 48 2.81 -13.31 -7.32
N LEU A 49 1.49 -13.57 -7.43
CA LEU A 49 0.58 -12.74 -8.22
C LEU A 49 0.37 -11.35 -7.61
N THR A 50 0.46 -11.20 -6.30
CA THR A 50 0.41 -9.89 -5.63
C THR A 50 1.66 -9.08 -5.98
N GLY A 51 2.84 -9.68 -5.89
CA GLY A 51 4.09 -9.07 -6.33
C GLY A 51 4.07 -8.64 -7.78
N LEU A 52 3.71 -9.56 -8.67
CA LEU A 52 3.63 -9.31 -10.11
C LEU A 52 2.61 -8.22 -10.44
N GLY A 53 1.40 -8.29 -9.86
CA GLY A 53 0.36 -7.29 -10.06
C GLY A 53 0.80 -5.90 -9.61
N PHE A 54 1.50 -5.82 -8.47
CA PHE A 54 2.03 -4.57 -7.95
C PHE A 54 3.16 -4.01 -8.83
N THR A 55 4.07 -4.84 -9.35
CA THR A 55 5.06 -4.41 -10.35
C THR A 55 4.38 -3.86 -11.60
N ILE A 56 3.41 -4.59 -12.16
CA ILE A 56 2.72 -4.22 -13.40
C ILE A 56 1.98 -2.89 -13.25
N GLN A 57 1.33 -2.66 -12.11
CA GLN A 57 0.63 -1.40 -11.81
C GLN A 57 1.55 -0.17 -11.90
N HIS A 58 2.85 -0.34 -11.69
CA HIS A 58 3.83 0.73 -11.68
C HIS A 58 4.64 0.84 -12.98
N LEU A 59 4.38 -0.03 -13.97
CA LEU A 59 5.02 0.10 -15.28
C LEU A 59 4.58 1.39 -15.97
N GLY A 60 5.54 2.19 -16.40
CA GLY A 60 5.31 3.46 -17.07
C GLY A 60 5.10 4.66 -16.13
N SER A 61 4.91 4.45 -14.82
CA SER A 61 4.87 5.53 -13.82
C SER A 61 6.21 5.75 -13.11
N VAL A 62 7.05 4.72 -13.05
CA VAL A 62 8.40 4.78 -12.45
C VAL A 62 9.42 4.00 -13.30
N PRO A 63 10.74 4.17 -13.08
CA PRO A 63 11.75 3.34 -13.73
C PRO A 63 11.52 1.85 -13.46
N LEU A 64 11.79 0.99 -14.44
CA LEU A 64 11.54 -0.46 -14.35
C LEU A 64 12.18 -1.10 -13.11
N ALA A 65 13.38 -0.68 -12.74
CA ALA A 65 14.07 -1.17 -11.55
C ALA A 65 13.32 -0.83 -10.25
N ALA A 66 12.71 0.36 -10.16
CA ALA A 66 11.89 0.75 -9.01
C ALA A 66 10.59 -0.06 -8.96
N ALA A 67 9.89 -0.21 -10.09
CA ALA A 67 8.68 -1.04 -10.18
C ALA A 67 8.95 -2.50 -9.77
N ALA A 68 10.06 -3.09 -10.22
CA ALA A 68 10.46 -4.42 -9.79
C ALA A 68 10.74 -4.49 -8.28
N GLY A 69 11.41 -3.48 -7.71
CA GLY A 69 11.62 -3.35 -6.27
C GLY A 69 10.30 -3.28 -5.48
N PHE A 70 9.30 -2.57 -6.01
CA PHE A 70 7.97 -2.52 -5.41
C PHE A 70 7.30 -3.88 -5.37
N GLY A 71 7.40 -4.67 -6.46
CA GLY A 71 6.93 -6.05 -6.47
C GLY A 71 7.60 -6.93 -5.42
N VAL A 72 8.91 -6.76 -5.20
CA VAL A 72 9.63 -7.49 -4.14
C VAL A 72 9.10 -7.12 -2.76
N PHE A 73 8.87 -5.83 -2.47
CA PHE A 73 8.22 -5.41 -1.22
C PHE A 73 6.83 -6.01 -1.06
N ALA A 74 6.03 -6.01 -2.13
CA ALA A 74 4.69 -6.59 -2.12
C ALA A 74 4.72 -8.11 -1.87
N ILE A 75 5.71 -8.86 -2.36
CA ILE A 75 5.91 -10.27 -2.03
C ILE A 75 6.20 -10.44 -0.54
N MET A 76 7.13 -9.66 0.01
CA MET A 76 7.48 -9.75 1.43
C MET A 76 6.26 -9.45 2.33
N PHE A 77 5.48 -8.43 2.00
CA PHE A 77 4.26 -8.10 2.70
C PHE A 77 3.16 -9.14 2.51
N ALA A 78 3.05 -9.74 1.33
CA ALA A 78 2.11 -10.83 1.07
C ALA A 78 2.46 -12.06 1.92
N VAL A 79 3.75 -12.38 2.12
CA VAL A 79 4.18 -13.44 3.03
C VAL A 79 3.76 -13.12 4.47
N VAL A 80 4.05 -11.92 4.97
CA VAL A 80 3.65 -11.50 6.34
C VAL A 80 2.13 -11.54 6.50
N PHE A 81 1.38 -11.04 5.51
CA PHE A 81 -0.08 -11.07 5.52
C PHE A 81 -0.63 -12.49 5.47
N ALA A 82 -0.04 -13.40 4.68
CA ALA A 82 -0.44 -14.80 4.61
C ALA A 82 -0.29 -15.51 5.96
N LEU A 83 0.73 -15.11 6.75
CA LEU A 83 1.01 -15.68 8.07
C LEU A 83 0.10 -15.10 9.16
N VAL A 84 -0.10 -13.78 9.19
CA VAL A 84 -0.79 -13.13 10.32
C VAL A 84 -2.26 -12.84 10.04
N ARG A 85 -2.66 -12.73 8.76
CA ARG A 85 -4.03 -12.47 8.32
C ARG A 85 -4.64 -11.20 8.92
N ASN A 86 -3.79 -10.21 9.20
CA ASN A 86 -4.21 -8.94 9.77
C ASN A 86 -3.49 -7.78 9.08
N LEU A 87 -4.29 -6.88 8.50
CA LEU A 87 -3.77 -5.69 7.82
C LEU A 87 -3.03 -4.75 8.79
N VAL A 88 -3.40 -4.77 10.08
CA VAL A 88 -2.81 -3.92 11.13
C VAL A 88 -1.31 -4.17 11.32
N VAL A 89 -0.84 -5.37 10.96
CA VAL A 89 0.60 -5.68 11.00
C VAL A 89 1.35 -4.93 9.91
N LEU A 90 0.76 -4.83 8.72
CA LEU A 90 1.37 -4.12 7.59
C LEU A 90 1.24 -2.62 7.76
N TRP A 91 0.02 -2.13 7.98
CA TRP A 91 -0.25 -0.73 8.28
C TRP A 91 -0.81 -0.63 9.69
N PRO A 92 -0.19 0.12 10.62
CA PRO A 92 0.65 1.28 10.35
C PRO A 92 2.17 1.05 10.34
N LEU A 93 2.66 -0.16 10.63
CA LEU A 93 4.06 -0.32 11.04
C LEU A 93 5.06 -0.44 9.89
N PHE A 94 4.86 -1.39 8.97
CA PHE A 94 5.85 -1.69 7.92
C PHE A 94 5.60 -0.94 6.61
N TYR A 95 4.33 -0.78 6.25
CA TYR A 95 3.92 -0.27 4.96
C TYR A 95 4.34 1.19 4.75
N PRO A 96 4.14 2.12 5.69
CA PRO A 96 4.54 3.52 5.49
C PRO A 96 6.04 3.71 5.29
N VAL A 97 6.85 2.91 5.98
CA VAL A 97 8.31 2.96 5.85
C VAL A 97 8.76 2.45 4.49
N ALA A 98 8.21 1.33 4.02
CA ALA A 98 8.55 0.81 2.70
C ALA A 98 8.03 1.69 1.56
N SER A 99 6.81 2.22 1.70
CA SER A 99 6.24 3.19 0.76
C SER A 99 7.09 4.46 0.70
N GLY A 100 7.57 4.97 1.84
CA GLY A 100 8.54 6.07 1.90
C GLY A 100 9.89 5.75 1.24
N ILE A 101 10.41 4.53 1.42
CA ILE A 101 11.62 4.10 0.70
C ILE A 101 11.36 4.08 -0.82
N GLY A 102 10.23 3.49 -1.23
CA GLY A 102 9.91 3.32 -2.64
C GLY A 102 9.66 4.64 -3.36
N THR A 103 8.95 5.57 -2.74
CA THR A 103 8.70 6.91 -3.29
C THR A 103 9.99 7.71 -3.42
N LEU A 104 10.90 7.67 -2.44
CA LEU A 104 12.23 8.27 -2.58
C LEU A 104 13.07 7.62 -3.70
N GLN A 105 13.04 6.28 -3.81
CA GLN A 105 13.74 5.57 -4.89
C GLN A 105 13.19 5.92 -6.28
N ALA A 106 11.90 6.27 -6.37
CA ALA A 106 11.26 6.74 -7.59
C ALA A 106 11.43 8.26 -7.81
N GLY A 107 12.12 8.98 -6.92
CA GLY A 107 12.36 10.42 -7.04
C GLY A 107 11.20 11.30 -6.57
N PHE A 108 10.21 10.74 -5.87
CA PHE A 108 9.07 11.47 -5.32
C PHE A 108 9.34 11.89 -3.87
N VAL A 109 9.62 13.17 -3.66
CA VAL A 109 9.81 13.74 -2.32
C VAL A 109 8.52 14.40 -1.85
N MET A 110 7.85 13.77 -0.88
CA MET A 110 6.63 14.30 -0.25
C MET A 110 6.89 15.30 0.89
N GLY A 111 6.28 16.48 0.78
CA GLY A 111 6.29 17.55 1.76
C GLY A 111 5.06 17.55 2.69
N TRP A 112 4.91 18.62 3.48
CA TRP A 112 3.77 18.78 4.37
C TRP A 112 2.45 19.03 3.63
N ASP A 113 2.51 19.64 2.44
CA ASP A 113 1.34 19.82 1.58
C ASP A 113 0.81 18.46 1.10
N ASP A 114 1.70 17.55 0.68
CA ASP A 114 1.34 16.18 0.31
C ASP A 114 0.74 15.43 1.50
N ALA A 115 1.32 15.58 2.70
CA ALA A 115 0.76 15.00 3.92
C ALA A 115 -0.65 15.52 4.23
N GLY A 116 -0.90 16.82 4.03
CA GLY A 116 -2.23 17.41 4.15
C GLY A 116 -3.22 16.81 3.16
N ILE A 117 -2.81 16.64 1.89
CA ILE A 117 -3.62 15.98 0.86
C ILE A 117 -3.90 14.53 1.24
N SER A 118 -2.89 13.77 1.67
CA SER A 118 -3.05 12.38 2.12
C SER A 118 -3.99 12.26 3.32
N ALA A 119 -3.98 13.24 4.25
CA ALA A 119 -4.91 13.27 5.37
C ALA A 119 -6.37 13.44 4.88
N ILE A 120 -6.60 14.36 3.94
CA ILE A 120 -7.92 14.56 3.33
C ILE A 120 -8.39 13.27 2.64
N LEU A 121 -7.51 12.63 1.86
CA LEU A 121 -7.83 11.36 1.18
C LEU A 121 -8.16 10.24 2.17
N LEU A 122 -7.42 10.13 3.27
CA LEU A 122 -7.70 9.17 4.33
C LEU A 122 -9.08 9.41 4.95
N VAL A 123 -9.41 10.66 5.30
CA VAL A 123 -10.72 11.00 5.86
C VAL A 123 -11.83 10.64 4.88
N LEU A 124 -11.69 10.99 3.60
CA LEU A 124 -12.67 10.64 2.56
C LEU A 124 -12.84 9.11 2.43
N GLN A 125 -11.74 8.36 2.45
CA GLN A 125 -11.77 6.90 2.40
C GLN A 125 -12.50 6.31 3.61
N LEU A 126 -12.24 6.81 4.82
CA LEU A 126 -12.92 6.37 6.04
C LEU A 126 -14.42 6.70 6.01
N LEU A 127 -14.81 7.88 5.49
CA LEU A 127 -16.21 8.25 5.31
C LEU A 127 -16.93 7.33 4.31
N ILE A 128 -16.28 6.98 3.20
CA ILE A 128 -16.81 6.02 2.22
C ILE A 128 -17.00 4.65 2.88
N PHE A 129 -16.01 4.17 3.63
CA PHE A 129 -16.10 2.89 4.33
C PHE A 129 -17.21 2.88 5.37
N TRP A 130 -17.33 3.94 6.16
CA TRP A 130 -18.42 4.11 7.12
C TRP A 130 -19.78 4.07 6.41
N TRP A 131 -19.96 4.86 5.34
CA TRP A 131 -21.19 4.87 4.57
C TRP A 131 -21.54 3.49 4.01
N VAL A 132 -20.59 2.79 3.39
CA VAL A 132 -20.78 1.42 2.90
C VAL A 132 -21.15 0.45 4.03
N ALA A 133 -20.48 0.55 5.18
CA ALA A 133 -20.72 -0.33 6.32
C ALA A 133 -22.10 -0.11 6.97
N THR A 134 -22.65 1.10 6.90
CA THR A 134 -23.99 1.42 7.42
C THR A 134 -25.14 1.02 6.49
N LYS A 135 -24.87 0.65 5.24
CA LYS A 135 -25.94 0.20 4.33
C LYS A 135 -26.50 -1.13 4.79
N PRO A 136 -27.84 -1.32 4.78
CA PRO A 136 -28.44 -2.62 5.03
C PRO A 136 -27.86 -3.61 4.02
N ARG A 137 -27.25 -4.70 4.50
CA ARG A 137 -26.90 -5.82 3.64
C ARG A 137 -28.22 -6.41 3.14
N SER A 138 -28.58 -6.15 1.88
CA SER A 138 -29.64 -6.93 1.26
C SER A 138 -29.20 -8.39 1.36
N LEU A 139 -30.03 -9.21 2.02
CA LEU A 139 -29.84 -10.65 2.06
C LEU A 139 -29.70 -11.09 0.60
N ARG A 140 -28.50 -11.52 0.20
CA ARG A 140 -28.34 -12.23 -1.07
C ARG A 140 -29.15 -13.50 -0.89
N ALA A 141 -30.31 -13.56 -1.54
CA ALA A 141 -31.05 -14.80 -1.70
C ALA A 141 -30.06 -15.85 -2.24
N ALA A 142 -29.91 -16.93 -1.48
CA ALA A 142 -29.08 -18.07 -1.81
C ALA A 142 -29.61 -18.79 -3.05
#